data_AF-A0A937BGZ7-F1
#
_entry.id   AF-A0A937BGZ7-F1
#
_cell.length_a   1.000
_cell.length_b   1.000
_cell.length_c   1.000
_cell.angle_alpha   90.00
_cell.angle_beta   90.00
_cell.angle_gamma   90.00
#
_symmetry.space_group_name_H-M   'P 1'
#
loop_
_entity.id
_entity.type
_entity.pdbx_description
1 polymer ?
#
loop_
_entity_poly.entity_id
_entity_poly.type
_entity_poly.pdbx_seq_one_letter_code
_entity_poly.pdbx_strand_id
1 'polypeptide(L)'
;MRILEGKERQKILGQQKKWLDRYVEYIAEEGLTDSQQQEKRAAANSDQVIILQCQRSLPNGRKVALIWGKGISTPKGIATAQDQAISYVVRNSFTAKFSCDRINAQSSCIPVLPMRLNFTAQIPRSQATKILLKSADGKSIRPSSLSKDKSDFVNWPVSTPFPEKSVFTLELPEKLRDDAGRLLVNASNYPLKVATDELPPLAKFPARFGILELNAEPVLPVTLRNLEAMVRARSAQPGKPVEEQDTRKSLPDRAVKKLLSFFGTDKRDSIEGRMQSVIQEDSDVIDMMKRLNRADNWKMVEVSR
;
A
#
# COMPACT_ATOMS: atom_id res chain seq x y z
N MET A 1 -13.59 -40.80 -5.78
CA MET A 1 -12.43 -39.91 -6.02
C MET A 1 -11.56 -40.59 -7.06
N ARG A 2 -10.86 -39.85 -7.93
CA ARG A 2 -9.92 -40.44 -8.91
C ARG A 2 -8.51 -39.90 -8.70
N ILE A 3 -7.51 -40.76 -8.90
CA ILE A 3 -6.10 -40.33 -8.97
C ILE A 3 -5.86 -39.81 -10.40
N LEU A 4 -5.23 -38.64 -10.53
CA LEU A 4 -4.86 -38.11 -11.84
C LEU A 4 -3.50 -38.64 -12.25
N GLU A 5 -3.43 -39.20 -13.45
CA GLU A 5 -2.23 -39.83 -14.02
C GLU A 5 -1.92 -39.26 -15.43
N GLY A 6 -0.73 -39.58 -15.94
CA GLY A 6 -0.30 -39.21 -17.30
C GLY A 6 -0.37 -37.71 -17.60
N LYS A 7 -0.99 -37.35 -18.73
CA LYS A 7 -1.04 -35.98 -19.25
C LYS A 7 -1.79 -35.01 -18.32
N GLU A 8 -2.86 -35.45 -17.67
CA GLU A 8 -3.64 -34.61 -16.74
C GLU A 8 -2.80 -34.23 -15.52
N ARG A 9 -2.08 -35.21 -14.95
CA ARG A 9 -1.15 -35.01 -13.84
C ARG A 9 -0.04 -34.03 -14.22
N GLN A 10 0.61 -34.26 -15.37
CA GLN A 10 1.70 -33.42 -15.87
C GLN A 10 1.26 -31.96 -16.10
N LYS A 11 0.03 -31.73 -16.56
CA LYS A 11 -0.50 -30.37 -16.75
C LYS A 11 -0.56 -29.60 -15.44
N ILE A 12 -1.08 -30.21 -14.37
CA ILE A 12 -1.21 -29.56 -13.05
C ILE A 12 0.16 -29.36 -12.42
N LEU A 13 1.04 -30.38 -12.47
CA LEU A 13 2.41 -30.25 -11.95
C LEU A 13 3.21 -29.20 -12.71
N GLY A 14 3.00 -29.07 -14.03
CA GLY A 14 3.61 -28.02 -14.84
C GLY A 14 3.16 -26.61 -14.44
N GLN A 15 1.88 -26.43 -14.09
CA GLN A 15 1.37 -25.15 -13.55
C GLN A 15 1.98 -24.84 -12.18
N GLN A 16 2.05 -25.84 -11.29
CA GLN A 16 2.65 -25.70 -9.96
C GLN A 16 4.15 -25.37 -10.05
N LYS A 17 4.89 -26.06 -10.92
CA LYS A 17 6.32 -25.82 -11.15
C LYS A 17 6.57 -24.39 -11.65
N LYS A 18 5.80 -23.92 -12.65
CA LYS A 18 5.90 -22.54 -13.13
C LYS A 18 5.63 -21.50 -12.04
N TRP A 19 4.67 -21.77 -11.16
CA TRP A 19 4.40 -20.91 -10.01
C TRP A 19 5.56 -20.90 -9.02
N LEU A 20 6.10 -22.08 -8.68
CA LEU A 20 7.22 -22.22 -7.76
C LEU A 20 8.48 -21.55 -8.29
N ASP A 21 8.83 -21.76 -9.56
CA ASP A 21 10.04 -21.18 -10.17
C ASP A 21 10.01 -19.65 -10.06
N ARG A 22 8.84 -19.04 -10.34
CA ARG A 22 8.64 -17.60 -10.15
C ARG A 22 8.65 -17.15 -8.70
N TYR A 23 8.05 -17.93 -7.80
CA TYR A 23 8.10 -17.62 -6.37
C TYR A 23 9.54 -17.63 -5.86
N VAL A 24 10.35 -18.61 -6.28
CA VAL A 24 11.76 -18.71 -5.95
C VAL A 24 12.56 -17.55 -6.55
N GLU A 25 12.26 -17.15 -7.79
CA GLU A 25 12.87 -15.96 -8.43
C GLU A 25 12.53 -14.67 -7.69
N TYR A 26 11.26 -14.48 -7.30
CA TYR A 26 10.82 -13.31 -6.54
C TYR A 26 11.53 -13.18 -5.18
N ILE A 27 11.67 -14.28 -4.43
CA ILE A 27 12.41 -14.26 -3.15
C ILE A 27 13.93 -14.25 -3.34
N ALA A 28 14.45 -14.64 -4.51
CA ALA A 28 15.86 -14.50 -4.86
C ALA A 28 16.28 -13.05 -4.99
N GLU A 29 15.40 -12.19 -5.52
CA GLU A 29 15.58 -10.74 -5.52
C GLU A 29 15.68 -10.15 -4.09
N GLU A 30 15.17 -10.85 -3.07
CA GLU A 30 15.28 -10.50 -1.65
C GLU A 30 16.53 -11.09 -0.95
N GLY A 31 17.44 -11.74 -1.69
CA GLY A 31 18.76 -12.17 -1.19
C GLY A 31 18.96 -13.67 -0.98
N LEU A 32 18.20 -14.55 -1.65
CA LEU A 32 18.43 -16.00 -1.59
C LEU A 32 19.65 -16.42 -2.43
N THR A 33 20.53 -17.25 -1.85
CA THR A 33 21.66 -17.85 -2.58
C THR A 33 21.20 -18.94 -3.55
N ASP A 34 22.01 -19.22 -4.59
CA ASP A 34 21.70 -20.23 -5.60
C ASP A 34 21.45 -21.63 -5.00
N SER A 35 22.18 -22.00 -3.96
CA SER A 35 21.99 -23.28 -3.25
C SER A 35 20.62 -23.35 -2.56
N GLN A 36 20.17 -22.26 -1.92
CA GLN A 36 18.85 -22.17 -1.29
C GLN A 36 17.71 -22.19 -2.31
N GLN A 37 17.92 -21.55 -3.46
CA GLN A 37 16.96 -21.61 -4.57
C GLN A 37 16.81 -23.04 -5.11
N GLN A 38 17.94 -23.73 -5.30
CA GLN A 38 17.94 -25.11 -5.79
C GLN A 38 17.30 -26.07 -4.78
N GLU A 39 17.55 -25.89 -3.48
CA GLU A 39 16.89 -26.66 -2.43
C GLU A 39 15.37 -26.45 -2.42
N LYS A 40 14.89 -25.19 -2.54
CA LYS A 40 13.45 -24.91 -2.63
C LYS A 40 12.80 -25.53 -3.86
N ARG A 41 13.49 -25.50 -5.02
CA ARG A 41 13.02 -26.16 -6.25
C ARG A 41 13.03 -27.68 -6.12
N ALA A 42 14.03 -28.25 -5.47
CA ALA A 42 14.15 -29.69 -5.23
C ALA A 42 13.14 -30.20 -4.18
N ALA A 43 12.85 -29.41 -3.14
CA ALA A 43 11.85 -29.73 -2.13
C ALA A 43 10.44 -29.85 -2.71
N ALA A 44 10.15 -29.11 -3.78
CA ALA A 44 8.92 -29.24 -4.56
C ALA A 44 8.97 -30.37 -5.59
N ASN A 45 9.55 -31.51 -5.22
CA ASN A 45 9.69 -32.65 -6.11
C ASN A 45 8.31 -33.14 -6.57
N SER A 46 7.99 -32.88 -7.84
CA SER A 46 6.72 -33.25 -8.46
C SER A 46 6.46 -34.75 -8.48
N ASP A 47 7.49 -35.58 -8.34
CA ASP A 47 7.36 -37.05 -8.39
C ASP A 47 6.79 -37.64 -7.10
N GLN A 48 6.82 -36.88 -6.00
CA GLN A 48 6.24 -37.29 -4.72
C GLN A 48 4.81 -36.76 -4.51
N VAL A 49 4.28 -35.98 -5.46
CA VAL A 49 2.94 -35.39 -5.38
C VAL A 49 1.91 -36.31 -6.03
N ILE A 50 0.96 -36.78 -5.22
CA ILE A 50 -0.25 -37.47 -5.69
C ILE A 50 -1.35 -36.43 -5.87
N ILE A 51 -1.97 -36.39 -7.05
CA ILE A 51 -3.07 -35.48 -7.33
C ILE A 51 -4.38 -36.28 -7.33
N LEU A 52 -5.32 -35.84 -6.50
CA LEU A 52 -6.62 -36.45 -6.33
C LEU A 52 -7.69 -35.51 -6.86
N GLN A 53 -8.63 -36.04 -7.63
CA GLN A 53 -9.81 -35.32 -8.06
C GLN A 53 -11.07 -35.90 -7.42
N CYS A 54 -11.82 -35.03 -6.76
CA CYS A 54 -13.14 -35.37 -6.22
C CYS A 54 -14.13 -35.62 -7.37
N GLN A 55 -15.06 -36.56 -7.17
CA GLN A 55 -16.11 -36.86 -8.16
C GLN A 55 -17.11 -35.71 -8.34
N ARG A 56 -17.27 -34.88 -7.30
CA ARG A 56 -18.13 -33.70 -7.28
C ARG A 56 -17.32 -32.50 -6.79
N SER A 57 -17.73 -31.31 -7.18
CA SER A 57 -17.14 -30.09 -6.64
C SER A 57 -17.38 -30.00 -5.14
N LEU A 58 -16.34 -29.63 -4.39
CA LEU A 58 -16.44 -29.42 -2.95
C LEU A 58 -17.06 -28.05 -2.66
N PRO A 59 -17.79 -27.90 -1.54
CA PRO A 59 -18.37 -26.62 -1.16
C PRO A 59 -17.27 -25.60 -0.82
N ASN A 60 -17.38 -24.39 -1.38
CA ASN A 60 -16.40 -23.32 -1.20
C ASN A 60 -16.23 -22.94 0.28
N GLY A 61 -15.00 -22.67 0.73
CA GLY A 61 -14.70 -22.17 2.07
C GLY A 61 -14.95 -23.16 3.22
N ARG A 62 -15.22 -24.44 2.92
CA ARG A 62 -15.55 -25.45 3.94
C ARG A 62 -14.33 -26.27 4.34
N LYS A 63 -14.33 -26.69 5.61
CA LYS A 63 -13.40 -27.70 6.12
C LYS A 63 -13.81 -29.07 5.58
N VAL A 64 -12.84 -29.80 5.04
CA VAL A 64 -12.99 -31.17 4.55
C VAL A 64 -11.81 -32.00 5.05
N ALA A 65 -12.02 -33.29 5.27
CA ALA A 65 -10.95 -34.21 5.63
C ALA A 65 -10.79 -35.26 4.53
N LEU A 66 -9.55 -35.45 4.07
CA LEU A 66 -9.17 -36.61 3.29
C LEU A 66 -8.80 -37.72 4.26
N ILE A 67 -9.58 -38.80 4.27
CA ILE A 67 -9.25 -39.99 5.04
C ILE A 67 -8.37 -40.89 4.16
N TRP A 68 -7.10 -40.99 4.53
CA TRP A 68 -6.16 -41.92 3.95
C TRP A 68 -6.19 -43.22 4.76
N GLY A 69 -6.90 -44.21 4.23
CA GLY A 69 -7.21 -45.44 4.96
C GLY A 69 -5.98 -46.28 5.31
N LYS A 70 -6.15 -47.16 6.30
CA LYS A 70 -5.24 -48.26 6.61
C LYS A 70 -5.05 -49.17 5.40
N GLY A 71 -3.82 -49.64 5.18
CA GLY A 71 -3.49 -50.60 4.13
C GLY A 71 -3.21 -49.99 2.75
N ILE A 72 -3.11 -48.65 2.64
CA ILE A 72 -2.69 -48.03 1.38
C ILE A 72 -1.17 -48.13 1.26
N SER A 73 -0.72 -48.83 0.22
CA SER A 73 0.69 -49.15 0.00
C SER A 73 1.39 -48.17 -0.93
N THR A 74 2.63 -47.83 -0.58
CA THR A 74 3.58 -47.17 -1.49
C THR A 74 4.02 -48.12 -2.59
N PRO A 75 4.61 -47.61 -3.71
CA PRO A 75 5.20 -48.48 -4.75
C PRO A 75 6.28 -49.44 -4.22
N LYS A 76 6.87 -49.15 -3.05
CA LYS A 76 7.87 -49.99 -2.37
C LYS A 76 7.24 -50.97 -1.36
N GLY A 77 5.91 -51.08 -1.31
CA GLY A 77 5.19 -52.06 -0.50
C GLY A 77 4.93 -51.68 0.97
N ILE A 78 5.39 -50.50 1.41
CA ILE A 78 5.12 -50.01 2.77
C ILE A 78 3.68 -49.51 2.82
N ALA A 79 2.86 -50.11 3.69
CA ALA A 79 1.45 -49.81 3.87
C ALA A 79 1.19 -48.95 5.11
N THR A 80 0.15 -48.13 5.05
CA THR A 80 -0.32 -47.35 6.22
C THR A 80 -0.88 -48.26 7.31
N ALA A 81 -0.43 -48.05 8.55
CA ALA A 81 -0.83 -48.89 9.69
C ALA A 81 -2.22 -48.56 10.25
N GLN A 82 -2.67 -47.31 10.09
CA GLN A 82 -3.95 -46.79 10.59
C GLN A 82 -4.49 -45.72 9.63
N ASP A 83 -5.78 -45.40 9.79
CA ASP A 83 -6.41 -44.30 9.05
C ASP A 83 -5.78 -42.96 9.44
N GLN A 84 -5.46 -42.15 8.44
CA GLN A 84 -4.94 -40.80 8.63
C GLN A 84 -5.94 -39.79 8.10
N ALA A 85 -6.44 -38.92 8.98
CA ALA A 85 -7.35 -37.84 8.61
C ALA A 85 -6.55 -36.57 8.32
N ILE A 86 -6.45 -36.19 7.04
CA ILE A 86 -5.75 -34.99 6.61
C ILE A 86 -6.78 -33.89 6.37
N SER A 87 -6.73 -32.85 7.20
CA SER A 87 -7.70 -31.75 7.14
C SER A 87 -7.27 -30.67 6.14
N TYR A 88 -8.23 -30.22 5.34
CA TYR A 88 -8.08 -29.15 4.37
C TYR A 88 -9.21 -28.13 4.49
N VAL A 89 -8.95 -26.92 3.98
CA VAL A 89 -9.99 -25.90 3.76
C VAL A 89 -10.11 -25.70 2.25
N VAL A 90 -11.33 -25.91 1.74
CA VAL A 90 -11.64 -25.68 0.33
C VAL A 90 -11.52 -24.19 0.06
N ARG A 91 -10.93 -23.81 -1.08
CA ARG A 91 -10.80 -22.41 -1.49
C ARG A 91 -12.18 -21.73 -1.49
N ASN A 92 -12.21 -20.43 -1.15
CA ASN A 92 -13.42 -19.63 -1.27
C ASN A 92 -13.87 -19.53 -2.74
N SER A 93 -15.14 -19.18 -2.95
CA SER A 93 -15.65 -18.86 -4.29
C SER A 93 -14.81 -17.77 -4.93
N PHE A 94 -14.60 -17.88 -6.25
CA PHE A 94 -13.85 -16.86 -6.98
C PHE A 94 -14.71 -15.59 -7.11
N THR A 95 -14.31 -14.53 -6.41
CA THR A 95 -15.04 -13.26 -6.30
C THR A 95 -14.08 -12.08 -6.39
N ALA A 96 -14.60 -10.94 -6.83
CA ALA A 96 -13.89 -9.67 -6.88
C ALA A 96 -14.48 -8.70 -5.87
N LYS A 97 -13.63 -7.96 -5.15
CA LYS A 97 -14.03 -6.98 -4.15
C LYS A 97 -13.35 -5.64 -4.43
N PHE A 98 -14.16 -4.63 -4.70
CA PHE A 98 -13.70 -3.25 -4.76
C PHE A 98 -13.66 -2.63 -3.36
N SER A 99 -12.65 -1.82 -3.07
CA SER A 99 -12.55 -1.04 -1.83
C SER A 99 -11.78 0.25 -2.06
N CYS A 100 -12.16 1.30 -1.34
CA CYS A 100 -11.46 2.58 -1.29
C CYS A 100 -11.65 3.19 0.10
N ASP A 101 -10.76 4.10 0.47
CA ASP A 101 -10.86 4.84 1.72
C ASP A 101 -11.79 6.04 1.54
N ARG A 102 -12.58 6.33 2.58
CA ARG A 102 -13.64 7.35 2.60
C ARG A 102 -13.53 8.14 3.88
N ILE A 103 -13.93 9.41 3.87
CA ILE A 103 -13.95 10.26 5.07
C ILE A 103 -15.02 9.74 6.06
N ASN A 104 -16.18 9.32 5.54
CA ASN A 104 -17.25 8.71 6.32
C ASN A 104 -18.06 7.71 5.48
N ALA A 105 -19.08 7.08 6.08
CA ALA A 105 -19.87 6.05 5.41
C ALA A 105 -20.66 6.53 4.18
N GLN A 106 -21.01 7.82 4.13
CA GLN A 106 -21.81 8.45 3.08
C GLN A 106 -20.95 9.15 2.02
N SER A 107 -19.65 9.35 2.28
CA SER A 107 -18.76 10.06 1.37
C SER A 107 -18.29 9.17 0.22
N SER A 108 -17.81 9.80 -0.85
CA SER A 108 -17.17 9.11 -1.97
C SER A 108 -15.72 8.74 -1.64
N CYS A 109 -15.03 8.06 -2.55
CA CYS A 109 -13.63 7.65 -2.35
C CYS A 109 -12.70 8.88 -2.26
N ILE A 110 -11.70 8.84 -1.40
CA ILE A 110 -10.70 9.92 -1.28
C ILE A 110 -9.79 9.91 -2.53
N PRO A 111 -9.70 11.01 -3.31
CA PRO A 111 -9.01 11.02 -4.61
C PRO A 111 -7.49 10.75 -4.57
N VAL A 112 -6.83 11.06 -3.46
CA VAL A 112 -5.38 10.85 -3.26
C VAL A 112 -5.02 9.47 -2.71
N LEU A 113 -6.02 8.67 -2.34
CA LEU A 113 -5.83 7.32 -1.82
C LEU A 113 -6.13 6.29 -2.92
N PRO A 114 -5.47 5.12 -2.90
CA PRO A 114 -5.61 4.14 -3.96
C PRO A 114 -6.98 3.44 -3.90
N MET A 115 -7.58 3.25 -5.08
CA MET A 115 -8.73 2.38 -5.27
C MET A 115 -8.28 0.95 -5.53
N ARG A 116 -8.84 0.00 -4.78
CA ARG A 116 -8.36 -1.38 -4.71
C ARG A 116 -9.39 -2.32 -5.32
N LEU A 117 -8.99 -3.20 -6.23
CA LEU A 117 -9.78 -4.34 -6.65
C LEU A 117 -9.04 -5.63 -6.28
N ASN A 118 -9.57 -6.39 -5.34
CA ASN A 118 -8.96 -7.62 -4.86
C ASN A 118 -9.73 -8.84 -5.35
N PHE A 119 -9.02 -9.90 -5.71
CA PHE A 119 -9.60 -11.18 -6.08
C PHE A 119 -9.33 -12.23 -4.99
N THR A 120 -10.25 -13.19 -4.82
CA THR A 120 -10.03 -14.32 -3.90
C THR A 120 -9.11 -15.40 -4.49
N ALA A 121 -8.79 -15.31 -5.78
CA ALA A 121 -7.84 -16.15 -6.48
C ALA A 121 -7.13 -15.34 -7.57
N GLN A 122 -5.99 -15.86 -8.00
CA GLN A 122 -5.14 -15.23 -9.01
C GLN A 122 -5.81 -15.23 -10.38
N ILE A 123 -5.73 -14.11 -11.11
CA ILE A 123 -6.23 -14.01 -12.49
C ILE A 123 -5.09 -13.89 -13.50
N PRO A 124 -5.18 -14.51 -14.69
CA PRO A 124 -4.19 -14.35 -15.73
C PRO A 124 -4.00 -12.88 -16.11
N ARG A 125 -2.75 -12.48 -16.31
CA ARG A 125 -2.35 -11.11 -16.69
C ARG A 125 -3.03 -10.65 -17.97
N SER A 126 -3.20 -11.55 -18.94
CA SER A 126 -3.93 -11.27 -20.18
C SER A 126 -5.40 -10.89 -19.99
N GLN A 127 -6.00 -11.29 -18.87
CA GLN A 127 -7.33 -10.87 -18.45
C GLN A 127 -7.25 -9.62 -17.56
N ALA A 128 -6.26 -9.52 -16.68
CA ALA A 128 -6.05 -8.36 -15.82
C ALA A 128 -5.81 -7.05 -16.61
N THR A 129 -5.10 -7.11 -17.74
CA THR A 129 -4.86 -5.94 -18.62
C THR A 129 -6.12 -5.39 -19.29
N LYS A 130 -7.20 -6.19 -19.31
CA LYS A 130 -8.50 -5.80 -19.85
C LYS A 130 -9.42 -5.17 -18.80
N ILE A 131 -8.98 -5.12 -17.54
CA ILE A 131 -9.70 -4.39 -16.48
C ILE A 131 -9.46 -2.89 -16.71
N LEU A 132 -10.56 -2.14 -16.81
CA LEU A 132 -10.52 -0.71 -17.12
C LEU A 132 -11.32 0.07 -16.09
N LEU A 133 -10.79 1.22 -15.69
CA LEU A 133 -11.53 2.24 -14.96
C LEU A 133 -11.80 3.41 -15.90
N LYS A 134 -13.04 3.56 -16.36
CA LYS A 134 -13.44 4.62 -17.28
C LYS A 134 -13.93 5.84 -16.50
N SER A 135 -13.35 7.01 -16.74
CA SER A 135 -13.90 8.29 -16.28
C SER A 135 -15.15 8.66 -17.08
N ALA A 136 -16.02 9.50 -16.50
CA ALA A 136 -17.14 10.13 -17.20
C ALA A 136 -16.70 10.85 -18.50
N ASP A 137 -15.50 11.42 -18.52
CA ASP A 137 -14.93 12.10 -19.70
C ASP A 137 -14.41 11.12 -20.78
N GLY A 138 -14.69 9.81 -20.66
CA GLY A 138 -14.26 8.78 -21.61
C GLY A 138 -12.80 8.33 -21.47
N LYS A 139 -12.00 8.99 -20.60
CA LYS A 139 -10.61 8.57 -20.32
C LYS A 139 -10.60 7.20 -19.63
N SER A 140 -9.86 6.25 -20.20
CA SER A 140 -9.68 4.90 -19.64
C SER A 140 -8.37 4.81 -18.87
N ILE A 141 -8.45 4.61 -17.56
CA ILE A 141 -7.32 4.42 -16.66
C ILE A 141 -7.06 2.92 -16.53
N ARG A 142 -5.81 2.53 -16.83
CA ARG A 142 -5.34 1.16 -16.64
C ARG A 142 -4.69 0.98 -15.28
N PRO A 143 -4.67 -0.25 -14.74
CA PRO A 143 -3.95 -0.52 -13.52
C PRO A 143 -2.45 -0.29 -13.60
N SER A 144 -1.90 0.45 -12.65
CA SER A 144 -0.46 0.77 -12.60
C SER A 144 0.42 -0.38 -12.11
N SER A 145 -0.09 -1.31 -11.32
CA SER A 145 0.65 -2.50 -10.87
C SER A 145 1.06 -3.44 -12.00
N LEU A 146 0.29 -3.44 -13.10
CA LEU A 146 0.62 -4.25 -14.27
C LEU A 146 1.92 -3.79 -14.92
N SER A 147 2.35 -2.53 -14.82
CA SER A 147 3.55 -2.09 -15.54
C SER A 147 4.87 -2.53 -14.89
N LYS A 148 4.89 -2.77 -13.58
CA LYS A 148 6.11 -3.12 -12.83
C LYS A 148 6.23 -4.61 -12.50
N ASP A 149 5.10 -5.27 -12.26
CA ASP A 149 5.09 -6.68 -11.91
C ASP A 149 5.16 -7.54 -13.18
N LYS A 150 6.17 -8.41 -13.28
CA LYS A 150 6.33 -9.39 -14.38
C LYS A 150 5.47 -10.64 -14.16
N SER A 151 4.74 -10.73 -13.06
CA SER A 151 3.92 -11.90 -12.74
C SER A 151 2.79 -12.12 -13.77
N ASP A 152 2.60 -13.38 -14.15
CA ASP A 152 1.48 -13.83 -15.00
C ASP A 152 0.13 -13.72 -14.29
N PHE A 153 0.13 -13.46 -12.97
CA PHE A 153 -1.06 -13.49 -12.14
C PHE A 153 -1.06 -12.33 -11.16
N VAL A 154 -2.09 -11.48 -11.25
CA VAL A 154 -2.14 -10.21 -10.49
C VAL A 154 -3.35 -10.20 -9.58
N ASN A 155 -3.16 -9.73 -8.34
CA ASN A 155 -4.23 -9.68 -7.33
C ASN A 155 -4.78 -8.27 -7.09
N TRP A 156 -4.17 -7.25 -7.70
CA TRP A 156 -4.47 -5.84 -7.44
C TRP A 156 -4.34 -4.98 -8.69
N PRO A 157 -5.42 -4.31 -9.10
CA PRO A 157 -5.37 -3.00 -9.76
C PRO A 157 -6.14 -1.93 -8.95
N VAL A 158 -5.77 -0.64 -8.74
CA VAL A 158 -5.26 0.44 -9.62
C VAL A 158 -4.61 1.56 -8.73
N SER A 159 -3.67 2.36 -9.24
CA SER A 159 -3.18 3.57 -8.52
C SER A 159 -2.67 4.67 -9.46
N THR A 160 -3.28 5.85 -9.40
CA THR A 160 -2.73 7.19 -9.65
C THR A 160 -3.67 8.19 -8.95
N PRO A 161 -3.25 9.41 -8.60
CA PRO A 161 -4.18 10.40 -8.05
C PRO A 161 -5.37 10.56 -9.00
N PHE A 162 -6.57 10.48 -8.44
CA PHE A 162 -7.80 10.64 -9.21
C PHE A 162 -8.25 12.11 -9.16
N PRO A 163 -8.92 12.62 -10.21
CA PRO A 163 -9.55 13.93 -10.15
C PRO A 163 -10.63 13.96 -9.04
N GLU A 164 -10.81 15.13 -8.43
CA GLU A 164 -11.85 15.37 -7.43
C GLU A 164 -13.25 15.32 -8.05
N LYS A 165 -14.27 15.02 -7.23
CA LYS A 165 -15.70 15.07 -7.62
C LYS A 165 -16.01 14.39 -8.96
N SER A 166 -15.36 13.26 -9.22
CA SER A 166 -15.39 12.59 -10.51
C SER A 166 -16.05 11.23 -10.42
N VAL A 167 -16.80 10.84 -11.44
CA VAL A 167 -17.47 9.54 -11.52
C VAL A 167 -16.70 8.63 -12.47
N PHE A 168 -16.53 7.38 -12.05
CA PHE A 168 -15.87 6.33 -12.80
C PHE A 168 -16.74 5.08 -12.90
N THR A 169 -16.45 4.27 -13.92
CA THR A 169 -17.06 2.97 -14.13
C THR A 169 -15.94 1.92 -14.21
N LEU A 170 -15.94 0.99 -13.26
CA LEU A 170 -15.01 -0.14 -13.23
C LEU A 170 -15.58 -1.31 -14.03
N GLU A 171 -14.92 -1.63 -15.13
CA GLU A 171 -15.30 -2.71 -16.05
C GLU A 171 -14.37 -3.92 -15.90
N LEU A 172 -14.98 -5.10 -15.78
CA LEU A 172 -14.29 -6.39 -15.80
C LEU A 172 -14.61 -7.15 -17.09
N PRO A 173 -13.71 -8.04 -17.55
CA PRO A 173 -14.02 -8.93 -18.68
C PRO A 173 -15.19 -9.87 -18.37
N GLU A 174 -16.14 -10.03 -19.29
CA GLU A 174 -17.37 -10.83 -19.10
C GLU A 174 -17.11 -12.28 -18.66
N LYS A 175 -16.04 -12.90 -19.17
CA LYS A 175 -15.67 -14.29 -18.89
C LYS A 175 -14.41 -14.38 -18.05
N LEU A 176 -14.26 -13.49 -17.08
CA LEU A 176 -13.11 -13.48 -16.18
C LEU A 176 -12.99 -14.82 -15.44
N ARG A 177 -11.84 -15.46 -15.57
CA ARG A 177 -11.50 -16.74 -14.93
C ARG A 177 -10.23 -16.64 -14.12
N ASP A 178 -10.20 -17.36 -13.01
CA ASP A 178 -8.99 -17.55 -12.20
C ASP A 178 -8.02 -18.58 -12.80
N ASP A 179 -6.91 -18.81 -12.10
CA ASP A 179 -5.89 -19.82 -12.37
C ASP A 179 -6.45 -21.26 -12.48
N ALA A 180 -7.52 -21.55 -11.74
CA ALA A 180 -8.21 -22.83 -11.74
C ALA A 180 -9.34 -22.91 -12.80
N GLY A 181 -9.54 -21.86 -13.60
CA GLY A 181 -10.58 -21.79 -14.64
C GLY A 181 -11.99 -21.52 -14.12
N ARG A 182 -12.16 -21.20 -12.84
CA ARG A 182 -13.46 -20.87 -12.22
C ARG A 182 -13.92 -19.49 -12.70
N LEU A 183 -15.21 -19.36 -12.97
CA LEU A 183 -15.81 -18.08 -13.35
C LEU A 183 -16.02 -17.18 -12.14
N LEU A 184 -15.91 -15.87 -12.37
CA LEU A 184 -16.20 -14.87 -11.36
C LEU A 184 -17.68 -14.95 -10.94
N VAL A 185 -17.93 -15.27 -9.68
CA VAL A 185 -19.30 -15.52 -9.19
C VAL A 185 -20.13 -14.24 -9.16
N ASN A 186 -19.54 -13.13 -8.75
CA ASN A 186 -20.21 -11.83 -8.66
C ASN A 186 -19.96 -10.95 -9.89
N ALA A 187 -19.83 -11.55 -11.07
CA ALA A 187 -19.65 -10.81 -12.33
C ALA A 187 -20.78 -9.83 -12.62
N SER A 188 -22.01 -10.13 -12.18
CA SER A 188 -23.19 -9.26 -12.29
C SER A 188 -23.07 -7.94 -11.52
N ASN A 189 -22.14 -7.82 -10.57
CA ASN A 189 -21.88 -6.56 -9.86
C ASN A 189 -21.09 -5.56 -10.71
N TYR A 190 -20.66 -5.98 -11.90
CA TYR A 190 -19.86 -5.19 -12.82
C TYR A 190 -20.64 -4.98 -14.13
N PRO A 191 -20.59 -3.77 -14.72
CA PRO A 191 -19.72 -2.66 -14.36
C PRO A 191 -20.12 -1.93 -13.05
N LEU A 192 -19.13 -1.60 -12.22
CA LEU A 192 -19.34 -0.97 -10.92
C LEU A 192 -19.12 0.55 -11.03
N LYS A 193 -20.14 1.35 -10.69
CA LYS A 193 -20.00 2.81 -10.58
C LYS A 193 -19.30 3.18 -9.28
N VAL A 194 -18.27 4.01 -9.37
CA VAL A 194 -17.50 4.53 -8.23
C VAL A 194 -17.28 6.02 -8.42
N ALA A 195 -17.18 6.78 -7.34
CA ALA A 195 -16.95 8.22 -7.41
C ALA A 195 -15.84 8.63 -6.46
N THR A 196 -15.18 9.74 -6.79
CA THR A 196 -14.24 10.43 -5.93
C THR A 196 -14.88 11.66 -5.30
N ASP A 197 -14.49 11.94 -4.07
CA ASP A 197 -14.94 13.12 -3.35
C ASP A 197 -14.03 14.33 -3.60
N GLU A 198 -14.23 15.42 -2.86
CA GLU A 198 -13.21 16.47 -2.72
C GLU A 198 -11.99 16.01 -1.91
N LEU A 199 -10.88 16.73 -2.07
CA LEU A 199 -9.69 16.46 -1.30
C LEU A 199 -9.92 16.78 0.19
N PRO A 200 -9.60 15.84 1.10
CA PRO A 200 -9.71 16.11 2.53
C PRO A 200 -8.83 17.30 2.95
N PRO A 201 -9.30 18.09 3.95
CA PRO A 201 -8.52 19.17 4.53
C PRO A 201 -7.21 18.65 5.10
N LEU A 202 -6.15 19.44 4.97
CA LEU A 202 -4.81 19.08 5.42
C LEU A 202 -4.11 20.30 5.99
N ALA A 203 -3.58 20.15 7.20
CA ALA A 203 -2.48 20.95 7.72
C ALA A 203 -1.38 19.97 8.14
N LYS A 204 -0.19 20.06 7.54
CA LYS A 204 0.94 19.23 7.96
C LYS A 204 2.26 19.98 7.90
N PHE A 205 3.16 19.64 8.81
CA PHE A 205 4.58 19.97 8.66
C PHE A 205 5.19 19.09 7.56
N PRO A 206 6.18 19.60 6.82
CA PRO A 206 6.86 18.83 5.78
C PRO A 206 7.68 17.66 6.36
N ALA A 207 8.13 17.80 7.61
CA ALA A 207 8.89 16.77 8.32
C ALA A 207 8.44 16.66 9.78
N ARG A 208 8.77 15.52 10.41
CA ARG A 208 8.52 15.28 11.85
C ARG A 208 9.52 15.99 12.76
N PHE A 209 10.69 16.32 12.24
CA PHE A 209 11.76 17.03 12.93
C PHE A 209 12.42 18.03 11.98
N GLY A 210 13.04 19.05 12.55
CA GLY A 210 13.83 20.04 11.85
C GLY A 210 14.62 20.85 12.87
N ILE A 211 15.78 21.35 12.46
CA ILE A 211 16.61 22.23 13.31
C ILE A 211 16.23 23.67 12.97
N LEU A 212 15.90 24.45 14.00
CA LEU A 212 15.62 25.87 13.89
C LEU A 212 16.77 26.63 14.55
N GLU A 213 17.46 27.45 13.76
CA GLU A 213 18.57 28.26 14.24
C GLU A 213 18.06 29.40 15.12
N LEU A 214 18.52 29.44 16.36
CA LEU A 214 18.04 30.37 17.39
C LEU A 214 18.18 31.85 16.98
N ASN A 215 19.22 32.17 16.19
CA ASN A 215 19.59 33.53 15.83
C ASN A 215 19.30 33.90 14.37
N ALA A 216 18.57 33.06 13.61
CA ALA A 216 18.42 33.24 12.17
C ALA A 216 16.95 33.28 11.70
N GLU A 217 16.13 34.13 12.33
CA GLU A 217 14.69 34.32 12.01
C GLU A 217 13.99 33.02 11.58
N PRO A 218 14.01 31.98 12.44
CA PRO A 218 13.63 30.63 12.02
C PRO A 218 12.16 30.57 11.63
N VAL A 219 11.89 30.04 10.42
CA VAL A 219 10.55 29.78 9.92
C VAL A 219 10.25 28.29 9.88
N LEU A 220 9.06 27.90 10.34
CA LEU A 220 8.58 26.53 10.25
C LEU A 220 7.45 26.44 9.22
N PRO A 221 7.71 25.94 8.00
CA PRO A 221 6.69 25.86 6.96
C PRO A 221 5.60 24.83 7.31
N VAL A 222 4.36 25.16 6.93
CA VAL A 222 3.19 24.26 7.03
C VAL A 222 2.53 24.18 5.65
N THR A 223 2.25 22.96 5.20
CA THR A 223 1.43 22.72 4.01
C THR A 223 -0.03 22.72 4.39
N LEU A 224 -0.81 23.59 3.75
CA LEU A 224 -2.25 23.73 3.93
C LEU A 224 -2.98 23.28 2.64
N ARG A 225 -4.12 22.59 2.77
CA ARG A 225 -5.00 22.27 1.64
C ARG A 225 -6.45 22.21 2.10
N ASN A 226 -7.35 22.79 1.31
CA ASN A 226 -8.79 22.81 1.55
C ASN A 226 -9.13 23.27 2.99
N LEU A 227 -8.36 24.23 3.49
CA LEU A 227 -8.65 24.96 4.71
C LEU A 227 -9.25 26.31 4.33
N GLU A 228 -10.00 26.89 5.26
CA GLU A 228 -10.68 28.16 5.12
C GLU A 228 -9.79 29.27 4.51
N ALA A 229 -10.40 30.14 3.68
CA ALA A 229 -9.70 31.07 2.79
C ALA A 229 -8.74 32.03 3.51
N MET A 230 -8.99 32.31 4.79
CA MET A 230 -8.04 32.95 5.70
C MET A 230 -7.86 32.06 6.91
N VAL A 231 -6.75 31.32 6.95
CA VAL A 231 -6.31 30.67 8.17
C VAL A 231 -5.74 31.77 9.08
N ARG A 232 -6.43 32.09 10.18
CA ARG A 232 -5.89 32.98 11.23
C ARG A 232 -4.73 32.27 11.94
N ALA A 233 -3.56 32.27 11.31
CA ALA A 233 -2.35 31.74 11.90
C ALA A 233 -1.87 32.71 12.99
N ARG A 234 -1.73 32.22 14.23
CA ARG A 234 -0.97 32.92 15.26
C ARG A 234 0.49 32.53 15.05
N SER A 235 1.33 33.46 14.60
CA SER A 235 2.77 33.26 14.58
C SER A 235 3.28 33.22 16.03
N ALA A 236 3.81 32.07 16.43
CA ALA A 236 4.60 31.97 17.64
C ALA A 236 6.05 32.26 17.26
N GLN A 237 6.64 33.32 17.83
CA GLN A 237 8.09 33.48 17.76
C GLN A 237 8.72 32.47 18.73
N PRO A 238 9.65 31.61 18.27
CA PRO A 238 10.47 30.83 19.18
C PRO A 238 11.15 31.80 20.15
N GLY A 239 10.90 31.59 21.44
CA GLY A 239 11.12 32.62 22.47
C GLY A 239 12.55 33.15 22.53
N LYS A 240 12.65 34.45 22.84
CA LYS A 240 13.80 34.96 23.59
C LYS A 240 13.92 34.14 24.88
N PRO A 241 15.13 33.78 25.33
CA PRO A 241 15.31 32.97 26.55
C PRO A 241 14.55 33.63 27.70
N VAL A 242 13.65 32.87 28.33
CA VAL A 242 13.02 33.28 29.58
C VAL A 242 14.11 33.24 30.64
N GLU A 243 14.49 34.41 31.14
CA GLU A 243 15.41 34.56 32.25
C GLU A 243 14.82 33.82 33.46
N GLU A 244 15.54 32.81 33.93
CA GLU A 244 15.18 31.98 35.06
C GLU A 244 15.08 32.86 36.31
N GLN A 245 13.85 33.22 36.70
CA GLN A 245 13.62 33.98 37.92
C GLN A 245 13.93 33.10 39.13
N ASP A 246 15.13 33.27 39.68
CA ASP A 246 15.55 32.71 40.96
C ASP A 246 14.64 33.25 42.09
N THR A 247 13.68 32.43 42.50
CA THR A 247 12.81 32.70 43.65
C THR A 247 13.57 32.47 44.95
N ARG A 248 14.51 33.35 45.30
CA ARG A 248 15.14 33.39 46.63
C ARG A 248 15.21 34.81 47.20
N LYS A 249 14.16 35.12 47.97
CA LYS A 249 14.15 35.89 49.23
C LYS A 249 14.95 37.21 49.27
N SER A 250 14.22 38.32 49.32
CA SER A 250 14.03 39.18 50.52
C SER A 250 13.87 40.66 50.14
N LEU A 251 12.73 41.24 50.52
CA LEU A 251 12.54 42.69 50.59
C LEU A 251 13.12 43.20 51.91
N PRO A 252 13.64 44.44 51.92
CA PRO A 252 13.03 45.40 52.83
C PRO A 252 12.56 46.68 52.14
N ASP A 253 11.43 47.15 52.65
CA ASP A 253 10.76 48.42 52.40
C ASP A 253 11.72 49.63 52.43
N ARG A 254 11.95 50.27 51.27
CA ARG A 254 12.05 51.75 51.10
C ARG A 254 12.40 52.28 49.70
N ALA A 255 12.22 51.51 48.63
CA ALA A 255 12.49 52.00 47.26
C ALA A 255 11.33 51.83 46.26
N VAL A 256 10.13 51.46 46.72
CA VAL A 256 8.97 51.15 45.85
C VAL A 256 8.20 52.41 45.38
N LYS A 257 8.57 53.62 45.85
CA LYS A 257 7.79 54.85 45.55
C LYS A 257 8.47 55.90 44.67
N LYS A 258 9.58 55.59 44.00
CA LYS A 258 10.29 56.56 43.13
C LYS A 258 10.71 56.05 41.75
N LEU A 259 10.12 54.95 41.28
CA LEU A 259 10.39 54.40 39.94
C LEU A 259 9.09 53.97 39.22
N LEU A 260 7.97 54.62 39.57
CA LEU A 260 6.66 54.49 38.92
C LEU A 260 6.30 55.71 38.06
N SER A 261 7.29 56.38 37.46
CA SER A 261 7.02 57.56 36.61
C SER A 261 7.90 57.67 35.37
N PHE A 262 8.35 56.57 34.78
CA PHE A 262 9.05 56.59 33.50
C PHE A 262 8.70 55.35 32.67
N PHE A 263 8.06 55.59 31.52
CA PHE A 263 7.67 54.66 30.44
C PHE A 263 6.46 53.76 30.78
N GLY A 264 5.30 53.83 30.12
CA GLY A 264 5.01 54.16 28.72
C GLY A 264 4.28 52.95 28.13
N THR A 265 3.00 53.12 27.82
CA THR A 265 2.08 52.09 27.29
C THR A 265 2.58 51.45 25.99
N ASP A 266 2.55 50.12 25.86
CA ASP A 266 2.85 49.44 24.59
C ASP A 266 1.62 48.72 24.01
N LYS A 267 1.39 48.93 22.70
CA LYS A 267 0.24 48.50 21.91
C LYS A 267 0.48 47.11 21.32
N ARG A 268 -0.59 46.32 21.20
CA ARG A 268 -0.60 45.08 20.41
C ARG A 268 -1.10 45.39 19.00
N ASP A 269 -0.26 45.15 17.99
CA ASP A 269 -0.68 45.21 16.59
C ASP A 269 -0.96 43.81 16.04
N SER A 270 -2.13 43.65 15.43
CA SER A 270 -2.51 42.53 14.57
C SER A 270 -2.05 42.80 13.14
N ILE A 271 -1.22 41.92 12.57
CA ILE A 271 -0.78 42.03 11.18
C ILE A 271 -1.67 41.13 10.30
N GLU A 272 -2.47 41.73 9.42
CA GLU A 272 -3.10 41.04 8.29
C GLU A 272 -2.09 40.95 7.14
N GLY A 273 -1.61 39.73 6.85
CA GLY A 273 -0.71 39.46 5.73
C GLY A 273 -1.48 39.02 4.48
N ARG A 274 -1.33 39.78 3.38
CA ARG A 274 -1.90 39.46 2.05
C ARG A 274 -1.11 38.31 1.42
N MET A 275 -1.81 37.23 1.08
CA MET A 275 -1.23 36.03 0.48
C MET A 275 -0.84 36.32 -0.98
N GLN A 276 0.46 36.36 -1.28
CA GLN A 276 0.94 36.35 -2.66
C GLN A 276 0.80 34.94 -3.23
N SER A 277 -0.14 34.77 -4.16
CA SER A 277 -0.24 33.57 -4.98
C SER A 277 0.94 33.53 -5.96
N VAL A 278 1.94 32.71 -5.66
CA VAL A 278 2.93 32.30 -6.68
C VAL A 278 2.40 31.03 -7.32
N ILE A 279 1.65 31.22 -8.42
CA ILE A 279 1.38 30.16 -9.40
C ILE A 279 2.43 30.34 -10.48
N GLN A 280 3.59 29.70 -10.34
CA GLN A 280 4.43 29.19 -11.44
C GLN A 280 5.74 28.60 -10.87
N GLU A 281 6.23 27.53 -11.54
CA GLU A 281 7.54 26.87 -11.38
C GLU A 281 7.60 25.58 -10.53
N ASP A 282 6.74 24.62 -10.87
CA ASP A 282 6.92 23.19 -10.56
C ASP A 282 8.14 22.54 -11.27
N SER A 283 8.85 23.26 -12.16
CA SER A 283 10.06 22.77 -12.85
C SER A 283 11.28 22.70 -11.95
N ASP A 284 11.39 23.65 -11.02
CA ASP A 284 12.65 23.90 -10.29
C ASP A 284 12.80 22.95 -9.10
N VAL A 285 11.67 22.55 -8.52
CA VAL A 285 11.61 21.52 -7.47
C VAL A 285 11.95 20.14 -8.04
N ILE A 286 11.57 19.85 -9.29
CA ILE A 286 11.90 18.58 -9.97
C ILE A 286 13.39 18.54 -10.34
N ASP A 287 13.98 19.66 -10.78
CA ASP A 287 15.41 19.70 -11.10
C ASP A 287 16.29 19.65 -9.84
N MET A 288 15.84 20.27 -8.74
CA MET A 288 16.48 20.16 -7.42
C MET A 288 16.51 18.71 -6.91
N MET A 289 15.40 17.97 -7.04
CA MET A 289 15.33 16.55 -6.65
C MET A 289 16.23 15.64 -7.51
N LYS A 290 16.41 15.96 -8.81
CA LYS A 290 17.34 15.22 -9.69
C LYS A 290 18.82 15.50 -9.39
N ARG A 291 19.15 16.64 -8.75
CA ARG A 291 20.53 16.96 -8.32
C ARG A 291 20.88 16.22 -7.03
N LEU A 292 19.95 16.10 -6.09
CA LEU A 292 20.16 15.38 -4.83
C LEU A 292 20.36 13.87 -5.04
N ASN A 293 19.60 13.24 -5.95
CA ASN A 293 19.77 11.81 -6.25
C ASN A 293 21.07 11.46 -7.01
N ARG A 294 21.86 12.44 -7.45
CA ARG A 294 23.18 12.21 -8.08
C ARG A 294 24.35 12.28 -7.10
N ALA A 295 24.10 12.70 -5.85
CA ALA A 295 25.13 12.90 -4.84
C ALA A 295 25.48 11.64 -4.03
N ASP A 296 24.68 10.58 -4.07
CA ASP A 296 24.85 9.36 -3.25
C ASP A 296 25.87 8.33 -3.79
N ASN A 297 26.84 8.74 -4.61
CA ASN A 297 27.80 7.82 -5.27
C ASN A 297 29.28 8.13 -4.99
N TRP A 298 29.64 8.39 -3.72
CA TRP A 298 31.05 8.50 -3.31
C TRP A 298 31.43 7.37 -2.35
N LYS A 299 32.27 6.46 -2.85
CA LYS A 299 32.98 5.41 -2.09
C LYS A 299 33.89 6.06 -1.05
N MET A 300 33.70 5.72 0.22
CA MET A 300 34.70 5.97 1.26
C MET A 300 35.86 4.98 1.08
N VAL A 301 37.06 5.52 0.92
CA VAL A 301 38.34 4.81 1.00
C VAL A 301 38.81 4.90 2.45
N GLU A 302 38.91 3.76 3.13
CA GLU A 302 39.61 3.64 4.40
C GLU A 302 41.12 3.76 4.18
N VAL A 303 41.78 4.65 4.95
CA VAL A 303 43.23 4.66 5.14
C VAL A 303 43.50 4.67 6.64
N SER A 304 44.20 3.64 7.11
CA SER A 304 44.57 3.36 8.49
C SER A 304 45.40 4.45 9.18
N ARG A 305 45.29 4.49 10.52
CA ARG A 305 46.44 4.38 11.43
C ARG A 305 46.11 3.38 12.53
#